data_AF-A0A935R2C4-F1
#
_entry.id   AF-A0A935R2C4-F1
#
_cell.length_a   1.000
_cell.length_b   1.000
_cell.length_c   1.000
_cell.angle_alpha   90.00
_cell.angle_beta   90.00
_cell.angle_gamma   90.00
#
_symmetry.space_group_name_H-M   'P 1'
#
loop_
_entity.id
_entity.type
_entity.pdbx_description
1 polymer ?
#
loop_
_entity_poly.entity_id
_entity_poly.type
_entity_poly.pdbx_seq_one_letter_code
_entity_poly.pdbx_strand_id
1 'polypeptide(L)'
;MVDALSGSKLPPVEIRANAVINASGPWTDKVRGLGQGRRPLLKPTKGVHIVVHASRLPLHHAVVCNHPKDRRLLFCIPWGEQSYIGTTDTYYEGPPEEVCADLADVDYLLHVTNHYFPDAKLVHEDVICTWAGLRPLIAQGDASESSVSREHEIIVDADGLITIAGGKLTTFRRMGAEVVSKAMDLLALMGRVPQGVHDAHTGREPLPGAVGWPENDDAEAVARQITEASGGRVSPYVALYLATATAPGASTSPATP
;
A
#
# COMPACT_ATOMS: atom_id res chain seq x y z
N MET A 1 25.23 -4.32 -12.74
CA MET A 1 23.78 -4.28 -12.45
C MET A 1 23.09 -5.21 -13.44
N VAL A 2 22.07 -5.96 -13.06
CA VAL A 2 21.28 -6.76 -14.03
C VAL A 2 19.98 -6.01 -14.25
N ASP A 3 19.71 -5.65 -15.49
CA ASP A 3 18.41 -5.10 -15.85
C ASP A 3 17.33 -6.17 -15.63
N ALA A 4 16.36 -5.88 -14.77
CA ALA A 4 15.34 -6.86 -14.39
C ALA A 4 14.39 -7.22 -15.53
N LEU A 5 14.29 -6.38 -16.58
CA LEU A 5 13.40 -6.59 -17.72
C LEU A 5 14.06 -7.40 -18.84
N SER A 6 15.31 -7.09 -19.19
CA SER A 6 16.05 -7.75 -20.27
C SER A 6 17.01 -8.83 -19.81
N GLY A 7 17.33 -8.90 -18.52
CA GLY A 7 18.38 -9.77 -17.98
C GLY A 7 19.80 -9.32 -18.35
N SER A 8 19.94 -8.19 -19.05
CA SER A 8 21.24 -7.69 -19.52
C SER A 8 22.08 -7.20 -18.36
N LYS A 9 23.38 -7.56 -18.37
CA LYS A 9 24.35 -6.95 -17.45
C LYS A 9 24.65 -5.53 -17.92
N LEU A 10 24.16 -4.56 -17.19
CA LEU A 10 24.48 -3.15 -17.39
C LEU A 10 25.73 -2.76 -16.59
N PRO A 11 26.60 -1.90 -17.15
CA PRO A 11 27.69 -1.31 -16.40
C PRO A 11 27.15 -0.48 -15.23
N PRO A 12 27.95 -0.26 -14.16
CA PRO A 12 27.57 0.65 -13.09
C PRO A 12 27.30 2.05 -13.64
N VAL A 13 26.23 2.68 -13.15
CA VAL A 13 25.91 4.09 -13.46
C VAL A 13 26.16 4.89 -12.19
N GLU A 14 26.99 5.93 -12.29
CA GLU A 14 27.17 6.90 -11.21
C GLU A 14 26.10 7.99 -11.32
N ILE A 15 25.33 8.19 -10.25
CA ILE A 15 24.34 9.26 -10.15
C ILE A 15 24.82 10.24 -9.09
N ARG A 16 24.88 11.53 -9.46
CA ARG A 16 25.19 12.62 -8.54
C ARG A 16 23.92 13.36 -8.17
N ALA A 17 23.69 13.54 -6.88
CA ALA A 17 22.53 14.24 -6.35
C ALA A 17 22.96 15.19 -5.22
N ASN A 18 22.19 16.25 -4.99
CA ASN A 18 22.43 17.18 -3.88
C ASN A 18 22.01 16.58 -2.54
N ALA A 19 20.99 15.72 -2.54
CA ALA A 19 20.49 14.97 -1.39
C ALA A 19 19.98 13.60 -1.86
N VAL A 20 20.03 12.60 -0.97
CA VAL A 20 19.53 11.25 -1.23
C VAL A 20 18.52 10.89 -0.15
N ILE A 21 17.31 10.50 -0.57
CA ILE A 21 16.24 10.05 0.32
C ILE A 21 16.01 8.56 0.11
N ASN A 22 16.17 7.77 1.17
CA ASN A 22 15.75 6.38 1.25
C ASN A 22 14.27 6.31 1.68
N ALA A 23 13.42 5.95 0.72
CA ALA A 23 11.99 5.71 0.92
C ALA A 23 11.59 4.29 0.47
N SER A 24 12.44 3.29 0.78
CA SER A 24 12.33 1.92 0.25
C SER A 24 11.41 0.99 1.04
N GLY A 25 10.55 1.52 1.92
CA GLY A 25 9.52 0.74 2.61
C GLY A 25 10.11 -0.47 3.36
N PRO A 26 9.62 -1.71 3.14
CA PRO A 26 10.17 -2.93 3.77
C PRO A 26 11.66 -3.17 3.53
N TRP A 27 12.26 -2.57 2.49
CA TRP A 27 13.69 -2.69 2.20
C TRP A 27 14.55 -1.61 2.88
N THR A 28 13.98 -0.77 3.75
CA THR A 28 14.67 0.36 4.38
C THR A 28 16.01 -0.04 4.99
N ASP A 29 16.05 -1.10 5.79
CA ASP A 29 17.28 -1.55 6.45
C ASP A 29 18.29 -2.17 5.47
N LYS A 30 17.82 -2.81 4.38
CA LYS A 30 18.69 -3.30 3.31
C LYS A 30 19.41 -2.14 2.61
N VAL A 31 18.69 -1.04 2.33
CA VAL A 31 19.27 0.16 1.71
C VAL A 31 20.18 0.90 2.68
N ARG A 32 19.77 1.06 3.95
CA ARG A 32 20.64 1.66 4.98
C ARG A 32 21.91 0.85 5.19
N GLY A 33 21.83 -0.48 5.16
CA GLY A 33 22.96 -1.39 5.30
C GLY A 33 24.01 -1.30 4.17
N LEU A 34 23.75 -0.58 3.07
CA LEU A 34 24.75 -0.29 2.05
C LEU A 34 25.83 0.69 2.53
N GLY A 35 25.51 1.51 3.56
CA GLY A 35 26.49 2.33 4.28
C GLY A 35 27.04 1.62 5.51
N GLN A 36 28.04 2.22 6.15
CA GLN A 36 28.71 1.61 7.32
C GLN A 36 28.04 2.01 8.65
N GLY A 37 28.00 1.07 9.60
CA GLY A 37 27.73 1.36 11.03
C GLY A 37 26.27 1.60 11.42
N ARG A 38 25.30 1.28 10.56
CA ARG A 38 23.86 1.50 10.84
C ARG A 38 23.22 0.27 11.47
N ARG A 39 22.42 0.48 12.53
CA ARG A 39 21.58 -0.57 13.13
C ARG A 39 20.23 -0.67 12.41
N PRO A 40 19.61 -1.87 12.36
CA PRO A 40 18.26 -2.03 11.84
C PRO A 40 17.25 -1.15 12.59
N LEU A 41 16.30 -0.59 11.84
CA LEU A 41 15.20 0.23 12.35
C LEU A 41 13.88 -0.51 12.35
N LEU A 42 13.69 -1.43 11.40
CA LEU A 42 12.39 -2.02 11.13
C LEU A 42 12.17 -3.32 11.92
N LYS A 43 10.92 -3.53 12.32
CA LYS A 43 10.38 -4.82 12.75
C LYS A 43 9.11 -5.10 11.92
N PRO A 44 9.26 -5.58 10.67
CA PRO A 44 8.13 -5.69 9.76
C PRO A 44 7.07 -6.67 10.25
N THR A 45 5.81 -6.36 9.97
CA THR A 45 4.71 -7.30 10.17
C THR A 45 4.02 -7.63 8.86
N LYS A 46 3.69 -8.91 8.69
CA LYS A 46 2.89 -9.43 7.58
C LYS A 46 1.41 -9.16 7.85
N GLY A 47 0.73 -8.65 6.82
CA GLY A 47 -0.72 -8.54 6.79
C GLY A 47 -1.28 -9.24 5.56
N VAL A 48 -2.22 -10.15 5.81
CA VAL A 48 -2.88 -10.95 4.77
C VAL A 48 -4.34 -10.57 4.62
N HIS A 49 -4.85 -10.66 3.40
CA HIS A 49 -6.28 -10.73 3.11
C HIS A 49 -6.60 -12.00 2.33
N ILE A 50 -7.84 -12.48 2.50
CA ILE A 50 -8.47 -13.49 1.66
C ILE A 50 -9.59 -12.87 0.84
N VAL A 51 -9.87 -13.44 -0.33
CA VAL A 51 -10.97 -13.04 -1.20
C VAL A 51 -11.89 -14.23 -1.44
N VAL A 52 -13.19 -13.98 -1.37
CA VAL A 52 -14.24 -14.95 -1.69
C VAL A 52 -15.25 -14.33 -2.64
N HIS A 53 -15.99 -15.14 -3.38
CA HIS A 53 -17.10 -14.66 -4.19
C HIS A 53 -18.18 -14.00 -3.33
N ALA A 54 -18.76 -12.91 -3.81
CA ALA A 54 -19.87 -12.23 -3.13
C ALA A 54 -21.10 -13.13 -2.95
N SER A 55 -21.28 -14.17 -3.78
CA SER A 55 -22.33 -15.17 -3.59
C SER A 55 -22.15 -16.02 -2.33
N ARG A 56 -20.92 -16.16 -1.82
CA ARG A 56 -20.60 -16.87 -0.56
C ARG A 56 -20.64 -15.94 0.64
N LEU A 57 -20.29 -14.66 0.45
CA LEU A 57 -20.37 -13.63 1.48
C LEU A 57 -20.94 -12.33 0.88
N PRO A 58 -22.27 -12.18 0.82
CA PRO A 58 -22.90 -11.02 0.20
C PRO A 58 -22.85 -9.82 1.14
N LEU A 59 -21.91 -8.91 0.89
CA LEU A 59 -21.78 -7.66 1.64
C LEU A 59 -22.28 -6.49 0.79
N HIS A 60 -23.07 -5.61 1.39
CA HIS A 60 -23.48 -4.34 0.76
C HIS A 60 -22.70 -3.14 1.32
N HIS A 61 -22.10 -3.30 2.49
CA HIS A 61 -21.31 -2.28 3.17
C HIS A 61 -20.06 -2.92 3.78
N ALA A 62 -19.03 -2.10 4.00
CA ALA A 62 -17.88 -2.53 4.78
C ALA A 62 -18.31 -2.83 6.22
N VAL A 63 -17.94 -4.01 6.72
CA VAL A 63 -18.21 -4.43 8.09
C VAL A 63 -16.91 -4.43 8.86
N VAL A 64 -16.91 -3.76 10.01
CA VAL A 64 -15.80 -3.78 10.96
C VAL A 64 -16.08 -4.81 12.04
N CYS A 65 -15.15 -5.73 12.25
CA CYS A 65 -15.27 -6.79 13.23
C CYS A 65 -14.01 -6.90 14.10
N ASN A 66 -14.16 -7.45 15.30
CA ASN A 66 -13.03 -7.75 16.17
C ASN A 66 -12.86 -9.26 16.26
N HIS A 67 -11.68 -9.77 15.96
CA HIS A 67 -11.43 -11.21 16.03
C HIS A 67 -11.71 -11.73 17.45
N PRO A 68 -12.44 -12.84 17.60
CA PRO A 68 -12.95 -13.27 18.91
C PRO A 68 -11.85 -13.72 19.88
N LYS A 69 -10.67 -14.10 19.39
CA LYS A 69 -9.56 -14.57 20.25
C LYS A 69 -8.72 -13.45 20.84
N ASP A 70 -8.41 -12.41 20.07
CA ASP A 70 -7.41 -11.38 20.42
C ASP A 70 -7.93 -9.94 20.30
N ARG A 71 -9.22 -9.79 19.95
CA ARG A 71 -9.93 -8.51 19.80
C ARG A 71 -9.34 -7.60 18.71
N ARG A 72 -8.47 -8.11 17.84
CA ARG A 72 -7.89 -7.36 16.73
C ARG A 72 -8.99 -6.91 15.76
N LEU A 73 -8.88 -5.68 15.26
CA LEU A 73 -9.81 -5.13 14.29
C LEU A 73 -9.54 -5.67 12.87
N LEU A 74 -10.61 -6.08 12.20
CA LEU A 74 -10.65 -6.53 10.80
C LEU A 74 -11.81 -5.88 10.06
N PHE A 75 -11.74 -5.99 8.74
CA PHE A 75 -12.72 -5.53 7.79
C PHE A 75 -13.15 -6.69 6.90
N CYS A 76 -14.45 -6.77 6.64
CA CYS A 76 -15.01 -7.49 5.51
C CYS A 76 -15.55 -6.43 4.54
N ILE A 77 -15.02 -6.36 3.32
CA ILE A 77 -15.26 -5.25 2.40
C ILE A 77 -15.82 -5.80 1.08
N PRO A 78 -16.98 -5.29 0.61
CA PRO A 78 -17.48 -5.61 -0.72
C PRO A 78 -16.59 -4.98 -1.80
N TRP A 79 -16.31 -5.74 -2.86
CA TRP A 79 -15.51 -5.30 -3.99
C TRP A 79 -15.98 -5.94 -5.29
N GLY A 80 -16.92 -5.27 -5.97
CA GLY A 80 -17.56 -5.80 -7.18
C GLY A 80 -18.26 -7.14 -6.90
N GLU A 81 -17.95 -8.17 -7.67
CA GLU A 81 -18.48 -9.53 -7.50
C GLU A 81 -17.76 -10.34 -6.39
N GLN A 82 -16.90 -9.68 -5.63
CA GLN A 82 -16.06 -10.29 -4.61
C GLN A 82 -16.30 -9.63 -3.25
N SER A 83 -15.92 -10.34 -2.20
CA SER A 83 -15.73 -9.77 -0.86
C SER A 83 -14.35 -10.15 -0.37
N TYR A 84 -13.62 -9.19 0.18
CA TYR A 84 -12.31 -9.46 0.76
C TYR A 84 -12.32 -9.20 2.27
N ILE A 85 -11.55 -10.02 2.98
CA ILE A 85 -11.50 -10.05 4.44
C ILE A 85 -10.05 -9.86 4.87
N GLY A 86 -9.80 -8.96 5.80
CA GLY A 86 -8.47 -8.78 6.38
C GLY A 86 -8.45 -7.81 7.57
N THR A 87 -7.35 -7.70 8.32
CA THR A 87 -6.06 -8.35 8.06
C THR A 87 -5.49 -9.06 9.26
N THR A 88 -4.50 -9.92 9.00
CA THR A 88 -3.58 -10.44 10.02
C THR A 88 -2.51 -9.39 10.43
N ASP A 89 -1.86 -9.60 11.58
CA ASP A 89 -0.55 -9.03 11.94
C ASP A 89 0.28 -10.17 12.51
N THR A 90 1.31 -10.57 11.81
CA THR A 90 2.31 -11.52 12.32
C THR A 90 3.69 -10.94 12.06
N TYR A 91 4.64 -11.13 12.98
CA TYR A 91 6.02 -10.78 12.67
C TYR A 91 6.51 -11.57 11.46
N TYR A 92 7.31 -10.93 10.63
CA TYR A 92 7.85 -11.55 9.44
C TYR A 92 9.37 -11.46 9.44
N GLU A 93 10.00 -12.62 9.36
CA GLU A 93 11.42 -12.78 9.15
C GLU A 93 11.61 -13.43 7.78
N GLY A 94 12.19 -12.69 6.84
CA GLY A 94 12.43 -13.18 5.49
C GLY A 94 12.59 -12.05 4.47
N PRO A 95 12.85 -12.40 3.20
CA PRO A 95 12.90 -11.43 2.12
C PRO A 95 11.53 -10.78 1.89
N PRO A 96 11.44 -9.44 1.80
CA PRO A 96 10.17 -8.77 1.52
C PRO A 96 9.52 -9.18 0.20
N GLU A 97 10.34 -9.52 -0.80
CA GLU A 97 9.90 -10.01 -2.12
C GLU A 97 9.23 -11.40 -2.10
N GLU A 98 9.36 -12.15 -1.01
CA GLU A 98 8.83 -13.52 -0.88
C GLU A 98 7.59 -13.61 0.03
N VAL A 99 7.08 -12.48 0.54
CA VAL A 99 5.97 -12.49 1.49
C VAL A 99 4.70 -13.11 0.87
N CYS A 100 4.16 -14.12 1.54
CA CYS A 100 2.93 -14.78 1.12
C CYS A 100 2.03 -15.13 2.31
N ALA A 101 0.75 -15.36 2.03
CA ALA A 101 -0.18 -15.93 2.99
C ALA A 101 0.22 -17.38 3.32
N ASP A 102 0.00 -17.78 4.56
CA ASP A 102 0.04 -19.19 4.96
C ASP A 102 -1.35 -19.69 5.37
N LEU A 103 -1.48 -21.01 5.61
CA LEU A 103 -2.75 -21.61 5.99
C LEU A 103 -3.29 -21.06 7.32
N ALA A 104 -2.40 -20.69 8.26
CA ALA A 104 -2.81 -20.14 9.54
C ALA A 104 -3.42 -18.73 9.38
N ASP A 105 -2.90 -17.92 8.45
CA ASP A 105 -3.51 -16.64 8.08
C ASP A 105 -4.94 -16.85 7.53
N VAL A 106 -5.12 -17.84 6.64
CA VAL A 106 -6.42 -18.16 6.05
C VAL A 106 -7.40 -18.67 7.10
N ASP A 107 -6.98 -19.62 7.94
CA ASP A 107 -7.77 -20.15 9.06
C ASP A 107 -8.22 -19.04 10.01
N TYR A 108 -7.32 -18.12 10.34
CA TYR A 108 -7.59 -16.97 11.20
C TYR A 108 -8.70 -16.09 10.61
N LEU A 109 -8.62 -15.78 9.32
CA LEU A 109 -9.60 -14.92 8.64
C LEU A 109 -10.95 -15.62 8.44
N LEU A 110 -10.96 -16.90 8.03
CA LEU A 110 -12.19 -17.70 7.94
C LEU A 110 -12.89 -17.83 9.29
N HIS A 111 -12.12 -17.99 10.38
CA HIS A 111 -12.67 -18.12 11.73
C HIS A 111 -13.46 -16.89 12.16
N VAL A 112 -12.88 -15.69 12.03
CA VAL A 112 -13.62 -14.45 12.38
C VAL A 112 -14.78 -14.19 11.44
N THR A 113 -14.65 -14.47 10.15
CA THR A 113 -15.76 -14.30 9.21
C THR A 113 -16.92 -15.21 9.59
N ASN A 114 -16.69 -16.51 9.82
CA ASN A 114 -17.75 -17.44 10.22
C ASN A 114 -18.29 -17.16 11.63
N HIS A 115 -17.53 -16.49 12.50
CA HIS A 115 -18.04 -16.04 13.80
C HIS A 115 -19.14 -14.96 13.66
N TYR A 116 -18.94 -13.99 12.76
CA TYR A 116 -19.90 -12.91 12.52
C TYR A 116 -20.97 -13.26 11.47
N PHE A 117 -20.66 -14.19 10.55
CA PHE A 117 -21.53 -14.65 9.47
C PHE A 117 -21.66 -16.19 9.51
N PRO A 118 -22.30 -16.75 10.56
CA PRO A 118 -22.34 -18.21 10.77
C PRO A 118 -23.04 -18.97 9.65
N ASP A 119 -23.95 -18.34 8.92
CA ASP A 119 -24.66 -18.95 7.79
C ASP A 119 -23.79 -19.04 6.52
N ALA A 120 -22.73 -18.23 6.40
CA ALA A 120 -21.83 -18.25 5.24
C ALA A 120 -21.03 -19.56 5.16
N LYS A 121 -20.69 -20.14 6.33
CA LYS A 121 -19.98 -21.42 6.48
C LYS A 121 -18.80 -21.55 5.51
N LEU A 122 -18.00 -20.48 5.42
CA LEU A 122 -16.88 -20.40 4.50
C LEU A 122 -15.83 -21.44 4.84
N VAL A 123 -15.30 -22.09 3.81
CA VAL A 123 -14.20 -23.07 3.90
C VAL A 123 -13.02 -22.61 3.03
N HIS A 124 -11.90 -23.33 3.09
CA HIS A 124 -10.70 -22.99 2.32
C HIS A 124 -10.98 -22.95 0.81
N GLU A 125 -11.85 -23.84 0.32
CA GLU A 125 -12.23 -23.94 -1.09
C GLU A 125 -13.03 -22.73 -1.58
N ASP A 126 -13.59 -21.92 -0.68
CA ASP A 126 -14.27 -20.67 -1.03
C ASP A 126 -13.28 -19.51 -1.26
N VAL A 127 -12.02 -19.66 -0.84
CA VAL A 127 -10.97 -18.66 -1.00
C VAL A 127 -10.39 -18.75 -2.40
N ILE A 128 -10.66 -17.74 -3.21
CA ILE A 128 -10.24 -17.69 -4.63
C ILE A 128 -8.93 -16.93 -4.83
N CYS A 129 -8.53 -16.11 -3.86
CA CYS A 129 -7.32 -15.30 -3.93
C CYS A 129 -6.87 -14.91 -2.52
N THR A 130 -5.57 -14.75 -2.35
CA THR A 130 -4.95 -14.14 -1.17
C THR A 130 -3.94 -13.10 -1.61
N TRP A 131 -3.77 -12.03 -0.84
CA TRP A 131 -2.59 -11.19 -0.96
C TRP A 131 -1.98 -10.90 0.40
N ALA A 132 -0.66 -10.74 0.40
CA ALA A 132 0.12 -10.41 1.58
C ALA A 132 0.95 -9.15 1.32
N GLY A 133 1.21 -8.39 2.37
CA GLY A 133 2.11 -7.25 2.33
C GLY A 133 2.80 -7.07 3.66
N LEU A 134 3.98 -6.43 3.61
CA LEU A 134 4.73 -6.07 4.81
C LEU A 134 4.49 -4.63 5.20
N ARG A 135 4.24 -4.42 6.49
CA ARG A 135 4.19 -3.10 7.12
C ARG A 135 5.60 -2.79 7.62
N PRO A 136 6.29 -1.75 7.12
CA PRO A 136 7.63 -1.39 7.56
C PRO A 136 7.60 -0.64 8.89
N LEU A 137 7.13 -1.31 9.95
CA LEU A 137 6.98 -0.72 11.27
C LEU A 137 8.35 -0.49 11.92
N ILE A 138 8.50 0.61 12.65
CA ILE A 138 9.75 0.98 13.34
C ILE A 138 9.79 0.26 14.69
N ALA A 139 10.90 -0.42 14.97
CA ALA A 139 11.11 -1.14 16.22
C ALA A 139 11.07 -0.17 17.42
N GLN A 140 10.08 -0.34 18.31
CA GLN A 140 10.02 0.33 19.60
C GLN A 140 10.20 -0.70 20.73
N GLY A 141 11.44 -1.07 21.04
CA GLY A 141 11.75 -1.99 22.15
C GLY A 141 10.90 -3.28 22.14
N ASP A 142 10.47 -3.72 23.34
CA ASP A 142 9.72 -4.97 23.58
C ASP A 142 8.19 -4.86 23.41
N ALA A 143 7.71 -3.90 22.61
CA ALA A 143 6.27 -3.70 22.39
C ALA A 143 5.64 -4.86 21.56
N SER A 144 4.41 -5.27 21.89
CA SER A 144 3.65 -6.33 21.18
C SER A 144 3.33 -5.93 19.73
N GLU A 145 3.07 -6.89 18.83
CA GLU A 145 2.93 -6.66 17.37
C GLU A 145 1.90 -5.58 17.02
N SER A 146 0.79 -5.54 17.77
CA SER A 146 -0.31 -4.60 17.55
C SER A 146 -0.04 -3.20 18.12
N SER A 147 0.97 -3.05 18.97
CA SER A 147 1.30 -1.81 19.69
C SER A 147 2.48 -1.03 19.10
N VAL A 148 3.16 -1.59 18.10
CA VAL A 148 4.26 -0.89 17.40
C VAL A 148 3.70 0.33 16.65
N SER A 149 4.33 1.49 16.87
CA SER A 149 3.91 2.76 16.26
C SER A 149 3.79 2.65 14.74
N ARG A 150 2.68 3.15 14.21
CA ARG A 150 2.38 3.24 12.76
C ARG A 150 2.66 4.62 12.19
N GLU A 151 3.25 5.50 12.98
CA GLU A 151 3.70 6.81 12.50
C GLU A 151 4.99 6.66 11.70
N HIS A 152 5.27 7.62 10.82
CA HIS A 152 6.54 7.66 10.12
C HIS A 152 7.61 8.37 10.95
N GLU A 153 8.86 8.02 10.68
CA GLU A 153 10.03 8.69 11.24
C GLU A 153 10.97 9.11 10.12
N ILE A 154 11.59 10.28 10.29
CA ILE A 154 12.57 10.82 9.36
C ILE A 154 13.90 10.92 10.09
N ILE A 155 14.88 10.15 9.63
CA ILE A 155 16.21 10.04 10.21
C ILE A 155 17.22 10.59 9.22
N VAL A 156 18.18 11.37 9.70
CA VAL A 156 19.33 11.83 8.90
C VAL A 156 20.57 11.18 9.49
N ASP A 157 21.18 10.28 8.72
CA ASP A 157 22.42 9.61 9.11
C ASP A 157 23.62 10.57 8.93
N ALA A 158 24.76 10.26 9.56
CA ALA A 158 25.93 11.14 9.62
C ALA A 158 26.56 11.46 8.24
N ASP A 159 26.36 10.59 7.25
CA ASP A 159 26.79 10.78 5.87
C ASP A 159 25.79 11.57 5.02
N GLY A 160 24.71 12.08 5.62
CA GLY A 160 23.68 12.88 4.97
C GLY A 160 22.58 12.08 4.29
N LEU A 161 22.55 10.74 4.42
CA LEU A 161 21.41 9.95 3.94
C LEU A 161 20.16 10.27 4.77
N ILE A 162 19.09 10.68 4.10
CA ILE A 162 17.78 10.91 4.71
C ILE A 162 16.97 9.63 4.55
N THR A 163 16.50 9.03 5.64
CA THR A 163 15.60 7.88 5.58
C THR A 163 14.23 8.28 6.09
N ILE A 164 13.17 7.91 5.36
CA ILE A 164 11.80 7.89 5.87
C ILE A 164 11.33 6.43 6.01
N ALA A 165 10.90 6.07 7.23
CA ALA A 165 10.46 4.73 7.59
C ALA A 165 9.06 4.78 8.22
N GLY A 166 8.31 3.68 8.17
CA GLY A 166 6.94 3.62 8.71
C GLY A 166 5.91 4.37 7.86
N GLY A 167 4.88 4.89 8.54
CA GLY A 167 3.82 5.67 7.92
C GLY A 167 2.68 4.86 7.30
N LYS A 168 1.68 5.58 6.79
CA LYS A 168 0.45 5.02 6.21
C LYS A 168 0.22 5.59 4.83
N LEU A 169 -0.44 4.82 3.97
CA LEU A 169 -0.89 5.33 2.67
C LEU A 169 -1.75 6.59 2.84
N THR A 170 -2.61 6.65 3.86
CA THR A 170 -3.48 7.81 4.11
C THR A 170 -2.72 9.09 4.49
N THR A 171 -1.47 8.97 4.96
CA THR A 171 -0.64 10.12 5.36
C THR A 171 0.44 10.47 4.32
N PHE A 172 0.50 9.75 3.19
CA PHE A 172 1.60 9.84 2.21
C PHE A 172 1.91 11.27 1.76
N ARG A 173 0.89 12.09 1.47
CA ARG A 173 1.08 13.47 1.01
C ARG A 173 1.81 14.32 2.04
N ARG A 174 1.44 14.18 3.32
CA ARG A 174 2.06 14.90 4.43
C ARG A 174 3.48 14.39 4.67
N MET A 175 3.69 13.08 4.64
CA MET A 175 5.02 12.47 4.73
C MET A 175 5.97 12.98 3.64
N GLY A 176 5.47 13.06 2.39
CA GLY A 176 6.23 13.59 1.26
C GLY A 176 6.65 15.05 1.46
N ALA A 177 5.74 15.89 1.96
CA ALA A 177 6.09 17.28 2.30
C ALA A 177 7.17 17.34 3.40
N GLU A 178 7.01 16.60 4.48
CA GLU A 178 7.93 16.64 5.63
C GLU A 178 9.35 16.16 5.27
N VAL A 179 9.49 15.08 4.47
CA VAL A 179 10.81 14.57 4.07
C VAL A 179 11.52 15.50 3.08
N VAL A 180 10.77 16.16 2.18
CA VAL A 180 11.33 17.17 1.28
C VAL A 180 11.77 18.40 2.07
N SER A 181 10.97 18.87 3.02
CA SER A 181 11.38 19.96 3.92
C SER A 181 12.67 19.63 4.67
N LYS A 182 12.79 18.41 5.23
CA LYS A 182 14.03 17.97 5.89
C LYS A 182 15.23 17.98 4.93
N ALA A 183 15.04 17.58 3.68
CA ALA A 183 16.10 17.66 2.67
C ALA A 183 16.50 19.12 2.37
N MET A 184 15.54 20.04 2.30
CA MET A 184 15.83 21.46 2.10
C MET A 184 16.58 22.07 3.28
N ASP A 185 16.21 21.73 4.52
CA ASP A 185 16.93 22.16 5.72
C ASP A 185 18.41 21.73 5.68
N LEU A 186 18.66 20.46 5.31
CA LEU A 186 20.02 19.93 5.17
C LEU A 186 20.82 20.67 4.09
N LEU A 187 20.20 20.93 2.93
CA LEU A 187 20.83 21.70 1.85
C LEU A 187 21.12 23.15 2.25
N ALA A 188 20.24 23.77 3.04
CA ALA A 188 20.42 25.12 3.56
C ALA A 188 21.61 25.20 4.51
N LEU A 189 21.76 24.22 5.42
CA LEU A 189 22.92 24.12 6.32
C LEU A 189 24.25 24.01 5.55
N MET A 190 24.23 23.40 4.36
CA MET A 190 25.40 23.28 3.50
C MET A 190 25.60 24.48 2.54
N GLY A 191 24.70 25.47 2.54
CA GLY A 191 24.73 26.58 1.58
C GLY A 191 24.47 26.15 0.13
N ARG A 192 23.71 25.06 -0.07
CA ARG A 192 23.49 24.40 -1.37
C ARG A 192 22.02 24.35 -1.79
N VAL A 193 21.20 25.29 -1.33
CA VAL A 193 19.78 25.38 -1.72
C VAL A 193 19.69 25.63 -3.24
N PRO A 194 18.97 24.78 -4.00
CA PRO A 194 18.77 25.02 -5.42
C PRO A 194 17.95 26.30 -5.68
N GLN A 195 18.21 26.96 -6.81
CA GLN A 195 17.37 28.08 -7.24
C GLN A 195 15.99 27.59 -7.71
N GLY A 196 14.96 28.42 -7.53
CA GLY A 196 13.59 28.11 -7.99
C GLY A 196 12.84 27.10 -7.12
N VAL A 197 13.32 26.83 -5.90
CA VAL A 197 12.57 26.01 -4.93
C VAL A 197 11.54 26.88 -4.23
N HIS A 198 10.32 26.36 -4.13
CA HIS A 198 9.19 26.99 -3.46
C HIS A 198 8.58 26.04 -2.43
N ASP A 199 7.74 26.58 -1.55
CA ASP A 199 7.02 25.78 -0.57
C ASP A 199 6.09 24.76 -1.25
N ALA A 200 5.84 23.63 -0.58
CA ALA A 200 4.98 22.58 -1.11
C ALA A 200 3.52 23.07 -1.26
N HIS A 201 2.97 22.93 -2.47
CA HIS A 201 1.57 23.24 -2.77
C HIS A 201 0.69 21.98 -3.00
N THR A 202 1.21 20.80 -2.65
CA THR A 202 0.60 19.48 -2.90
C THR A 202 -0.78 19.26 -2.26
N GLY A 203 -1.18 20.12 -1.32
CA GLY A 203 -2.53 20.10 -0.74
C GLY A 203 -3.61 20.80 -1.59
N ARG A 204 -3.22 21.50 -2.65
CA ARG A 204 -4.12 22.26 -3.53
C ARG A 204 -4.03 21.83 -5.00
N GLU A 205 -2.97 21.10 -5.35
CA GLU A 205 -2.73 20.65 -6.71
C GLU A 205 -3.33 19.25 -6.92
N PRO A 206 -4.18 19.06 -7.94
CA PRO A 206 -4.71 17.74 -8.27
C PRO A 206 -3.58 16.82 -8.76
N LEU A 207 -3.70 15.52 -8.49
CA LEU A 207 -2.81 14.54 -9.09
C LEU A 207 -2.99 14.51 -10.62
N PRO A 208 -1.95 14.15 -11.39
CA PRO A 208 -2.10 13.90 -12.82
C PRO A 208 -3.26 12.93 -13.10
N GLY A 209 -4.16 13.30 -14.01
CA GLY A 209 -5.38 12.55 -14.31
C GLY A 209 -6.62 12.97 -13.52
N ALA A 210 -6.50 13.80 -12.48
CA ALA A 210 -7.63 14.35 -11.74
C ALA A 210 -8.09 15.74 -12.22
N VAL A 211 -7.35 16.36 -13.15
CA VAL A 211 -7.74 17.65 -13.75
C VAL A 211 -8.91 17.45 -14.70
N GLY A 212 -10.02 18.16 -14.49
CA GLY A 212 -11.24 18.00 -15.30
C GLY A 212 -12.01 16.72 -14.97
N TRP A 213 -11.80 16.15 -13.77
CA TRP A 213 -12.59 15.02 -13.28
C TRP A 213 -14.09 15.38 -13.28
N PRO A 214 -14.96 14.53 -13.85
CA PRO A 214 -16.38 14.81 -13.89
C PRO A 214 -16.97 14.83 -12.47
N GLU A 215 -17.73 15.88 -12.12
CA GLU A 215 -18.35 16.03 -10.79
C GLU A 215 -19.32 14.89 -10.44
N ASN A 216 -19.77 14.11 -11.43
CA ASN A 216 -20.83 13.12 -11.30
C ASN A 216 -20.32 11.67 -11.13
N ASP A 217 -19.02 11.44 -10.90
CA ASP A 217 -18.43 10.10 -10.82
C ASP A 217 -18.80 9.20 -12.03
N ASP A 218 -18.80 9.77 -13.23
CA ASP A 218 -19.05 9.04 -14.48
C ASP A 218 -17.90 8.06 -14.76
N ALA A 219 -18.07 6.83 -14.28
CA ALA A 219 -17.07 5.77 -14.42
C ALA A 219 -16.78 5.41 -15.87
N GLU A 220 -17.73 5.58 -16.80
CA GLU A 220 -17.47 5.32 -18.22
C GLU A 220 -16.60 6.41 -18.84
N ALA A 221 -16.82 7.68 -18.47
CA ALA A 221 -15.93 8.77 -18.87
C ALA A 221 -14.51 8.56 -18.34
N VAL A 222 -14.37 8.17 -17.08
CA VAL A 222 -13.07 7.85 -16.48
C VAL A 222 -12.43 6.64 -17.19
N ALA A 223 -13.20 5.60 -17.50
CA ALA A 223 -12.70 4.45 -18.25
C ALA A 223 -12.17 4.83 -19.64
N ARG A 224 -12.86 5.72 -20.35
CA ARG A 224 -12.39 6.25 -21.64
C ARG A 224 -11.07 7.00 -21.48
N GLN A 225 -10.95 7.86 -20.47
CA GLN A 225 -9.71 8.59 -20.18
C GLN A 225 -8.55 7.64 -19.83
N ILE A 226 -8.78 6.61 -19.00
CA ILE A 226 -7.78 5.59 -18.68
C ILE A 226 -7.33 4.86 -19.95
N THR A 227 -8.28 4.46 -20.80
CA THR A 227 -7.98 3.75 -22.04
C THR A 227 -7.12 4.62 -22.97
N GLU A 228 -7.49 5.89 -23.15
CA GLU A 228 -6.75 6.86 -23.97
C GLU A 228 -5.36 7.14 -23.40
N ALA A 229 -5.25 7.47 -22.11
CA ALA A 229 -3.99 7.74 -21.43
C ALA A 229 -3.05 6.52 -21.43
N SER A 230 -3.60 5.31 -21.42
CA SER A 230 -2.81 4.09 -21.52
C SER A 230 -2.29 3.80 -22.93
N GLY A 231 -2.75 4.54 -23.95
CA GLY A 231 -2.49 4.23 -25.36
C GLY A 231 -3.12 2.91 -25.80
N GLY A 232 -4.27 2.55 -25.23
CA GLY A 232 -4.98 1.29 -25.50
C GLY A 232 -4.38 0.05 -24.83
N ARG A 233 -3.36 0.18 -23.98
CA ARG A 233 -2.75 -0.94 -23.23
C ARG A 233 -3.67 -1.49 -22.14
N VAL A 234 -4.54 -0.65 -21.58
CA VAL A 234 -5.60 -1.05 -20.65
C VAL A 234 -6.87 -1.25 -21.46
N SER A 235 -7.47 -2.44 -21.38
CA SER A 235 -8.71 -2.72 -22.10
C SER A 235 -9.86 -1.86 -21.53
N PRO A 236 -10.89 -1.53 -22.33
CA PRO A 236 -12.05 -0.78 -21.84
C PRO A 236 -12.73 -1.44 -20.63
N TYR A 237 -12.75 -2.78 -20.59
CA TYR A 237 -13.27 -3.54 -19.46
C TYR A 237 -12.47 -3.28 -18.19
N VAL A 238 -11.14 -3.39 -18.25
CA VAL A 238 -10.27 -3.13 -17.08
C VAL A 238 -10.32 -1.66 -16.68
N ALA A 239 -10.35 -0.75 -17.65
CA ALA A 239 -10.48 0.68 -17.39
C ALA A 239 -11.79 1.01 -16.66
N LEU A 240 -12.90 0.40 -17.07
CA LEU A 240 -14.19 0.54 -16.41
C LEU A 240 -14.19 -0.07 -15.01
N TYR A 241 -13.57 -1.25 -14.85
CA TYR A 241 -13.41 -1.87 -13.54
C TYR A 241 -12.63 -0.98 -12.56
N LEU A 242 -11.54 -0.35 -13.03
CA LEU A 242 -10.75 0.60 -12.22
C LEU A 242 -11.55 1.86 -11.88
N ALA A 243 -12.39 2.33 -12.80
CA ALA A 243 -13.22 3.52 -12.61
C ALA A 243 -14.45 3.29 -11.72
N THR A 244 -14.93 2.05 -11.61
CA THR A 244 -16.16 1.69 -10.88
C THR A 244 -15.92 1.17 -9.47
N ALA A 245 -14.66 0.98 -9.06
CA ALA A 245 -14.28 0.41 -7.77
C ALA A 245 -14.76 1.19 -6.52
N THR A 246 -15.45 2.32 -6.71
CA THR A 246 -16.00 3.19 -5.66
C THR A 246 -17.53 3.22 -5.58
N ALA A 247 -18.29 2.59 -6.49
CA ALA A 247 -19.75 2.72 -6.53
C ALA A 247 -20.47 1.45 -6.03
N PRO A 248 -20.92 1.38 -4.75
CA PRO A 248 -21.88 0.36 -4.34
C PRO A 248 -23.23 0.67 -5.01
N GLY A 249 -23.61 -0.10 -6.03
CA GLY A 249 -24.97 -0.06 -6.58
C GLY A 249 -25.12 0.12 -8.09
N ALA A 250 -24.06 0.04 -8.90
CA ALA A 250 -24.23 -0.08 -10.34
C ALA A 250 -24.77 -1.49 -10.67
N SER A 251 -26.09 -1.67 -10.53
CA SER A 251 -26.79 -2.84 -11.04
C SER A 251 -26.57 -2.86 -12.55
N THR A 252 -25.75 -3.77 -13.04
CA THR A 252 -25.79 -4.17 -14.45
C THR A 252 -26.99 -5.08 -14.62
N SER A 253 -28.20 -4.51 -14.60
CA SER A 253 -29.37 -5.22 -15.11
C SER A 253 -29.22 -5.23 -16.64
N PRO A 254 -29.13 -6.39 -17.29
CA PRO A 254 -29.17 -6.42 -18.75
C PRO A 254 -30.56 -5.98 -19.16
N ALA A 255 -30.64 -4.86 -19.88
CA ALA A 255 -31.85 -4.49 -20.61
C ALA A 255 -32.26 -5.70 -21.46
N THR A 256 -33.34 -6.35 -21.05
CA THR A 256 -34.02 -7.41 -21.80
C THR A 256 -35.10 -6.70 -22.64
N PRO A 257 -35.30 -7.10 -23.90
CA PRO A 257 -35.83 -6.23 -24.97
C PRO A 257 -37.28 -5.77 -24.78
#